data_AF-A0A315ENQ2-F1
#
_entry.id   AF-A0A315ENQ2-F1
#
_cell.length_a   1.000
_cell.length_b   1.000
_cell.length_c   1.000
_cell.angle_alpha   90.00
_cell.angle_beta   90.00
_cell.angle_gamma   90.00
#
_symmetry.space_group_name_H-M   'P 1'
#
loop_
_entity.id
_entity.type
_entity.pdbx_description
1 polymer ?
#
loop_
_entity_poly.entity_id
_entity_poly.type
_entity_poly.pdbx_seq_one_letter_code
_entity_poly.pdbx_strand_id
1 'polypeptide(L)'
;MTRLNTTRFALSVLLAGTALAAVVPAQAQPMMGEMGVHHDEGRMHERMTKHWEKRQTELKAKLHLTTAQEPAWNAFVQSMKMPAKPLMQPLDREAMAKLSTPERMEKMNSVHEANLAAMQSHVKQRSEATRTFYNQLTAEQQKVFDAETLPEHSRWKGKRD
;
A
#
# COMPACT_ATOMS: atom_id res chain seq x y z
N MET A 1 56.08 -13.67 -42.27
CA MET A 1 57.36 -12.97 -42.45
C MET A 1 57.08 -11.46 -42.48
N THR A 2 57.66 -10.70 -41.54
CA THR A 2 58.10 -9.27 -41.63
C THR A 2 57.02 -8.20 -41.94
N ARG A 3 56.81 -7.09 -41.20
CA ARG A 3 57.57 -6.37 -40.15
C ARG A 3 56.64 -5.52 -39.26
N LEU A 4 57.11 -5.28 -38.03
CA LEU A 4 56.65 -4.26 -37.08
C LEU A 4 56.74 -2.83 -37.65
N ASN A 5 55.92 -1.92 -37.12
CA ASN A 5 56.33 -0.52 -36.91
C ASN A 5 55.60 0.09 -35.70
N THR A 6 56.36 0.26 -34.62
CA THR A 6 56.08 1.06 -33.42
C THR A 6 56.63 2.47 -33.57
N THR A 7 55.86 3.50 -33.23
CA THR A 7 56.36 4.86 -32.88
C THR A 7 55.43 5.43 -31.81
N ARG A 8 55.84 5.37 -30.54
CA ARG A 8 56.59 6.37 -29.75
C ARG A 8 55.67 7.42 -29.10
N PHE A 9 55.64 7.29 -27.77
CA PHE A 9 55.20 8.21 -26.72
C PHE A 9 55.44 9.70 -27.00
N ALA A 10 54.47 10.52 -26.58
CA ALA A 10 54.73 11.87 -26.08
C ALA A 10 53.93 12.06 -24.77
N LEU A 11 54.66 12.05 -23.65
CA LEU A 11 54.23 12.59 -22.37
C LEU A 11 54.21 14.13 -22.48
N SER A 12 53.21 14.78 -21.91
CA SER A 12 53.28 16.20 -21.55
C SER A 12 52.55 16.40 -20.22
N VAL A 13 53.33 16.74 -19.20
CA VAL A 13 52.93 17.11 -17.84
C VAL A 13 53.10 18.62 -17.71
N LEU A 14 52.06 19.35 -17.30
CA LEU A 14 52.09 20.69 -16.69
C LEU A 14 50.63 21.06 -16.37
N LEU A 15 50.23 21.72 -15.28
CA LEU A 15 50.77 21.98 -13.94
C LEU A 15 49.60 22.66 -13.19
N ALA A 16 49.42 22.30 -11.92
CA ALA A 16 48.70 22.98 -10.83
C ALA A 16 47.72 24.14 -11.14
N GLY A 17 46.46 23.94 -10.74
CA GLY A 17 45.51 24.99 -10.41
C GLY A 17 44.85 24.71 -9.07
N THR A 18 45.29 25.40 -8.02
CA THR A 18 44.77 25.38 -6.65
C THR A 18 43.37 25.99 -6.59
N ALA A 19 42.43 25.29 -5.97
CA ALA A 19 41.19 25.89 -5.46
C ALA A 19 41.04 25.54 -3.97
N LEU A 20 41.27 26.54 -3.13
CA LEU A 20 40.91 26.55 -1.71
C LEU A 20 39.38 26.54 -1.61
N ALA A 21 38.78 25.40 -1.25
CA ALA A 21 37.39 25.36 -0.80
C ALA A 21 37.37 25.52 0.72
N ALA A 22 36.96 26.69 1.18
CA ALA A 22 36.75 27.01 2.58
C ALA A 22 35.73 26.05 3.21
N VAL A 23 36.10 25.42 4.32
CA VAL A 23 35.18 24.66 5.17
C VAL A 23 34.35 25.68 5.96
N VAL A 24 33.13 25.92 5.51
CA VAL A 24 32.10 26.61 6.30
C VAL A 24 31.42 25.56 7.16
N PRO A 25 31.39 25.66 8.50
CA PRO A 25 30.53 24.81 9.29
C PRO A 25 29.09 25.21 8.97
N ALA A 26 28.39 24.38 8.20
CA ALA A 26 26.95 24.49 8.03
C ALA A 26 26.32 24.33 9.42
N GLN A 27 25.96 25.46 10.02
CA GLN A 27 25.08 25.52 11.17
C GLN A 27 23.79 24.81 10.78
N ALA A 28 23.62 23.59 11.25
CA ALA A 28 22.38 22.85 11.14
C ALA A 28 21.29 23.66 11.87
N GLN A 29 20.58 24.48 11.13
CA GLN A 29 19.32 25.06 11.61
C GLN A 29 18.32 23.89 11.69
N PRO A 30 17.70 23.61 12.84
CA PRO A 30 16.61 22.66 12.92
C PRO A 30 15.36 23.32 12.31
N MET A 31 15.33 23.46 10.98
CA MET A 31 14.17 23.91 10.24
C MET A 31 13.41 22.71 9.72
N MET A 32 12.75 22.00 10.64
CA MET A 32 11.45 21.39 10.43
C MET A 32 10.85 21.16 11.81
N GLY A 33 10.14 22.18 12.29
CA GLY A 33 9.23 22.04 13.40
C GLY A 33 8.33 20.84 13.11
N GLU A 34 8.28 19.99 14.12
CA GLU A 34 7.25 19.02 14.47
C GLU A 34 5.86 19.39 13.93
N MET A 35 5.63 19.20 12.63
CA MET A 35 4.30 18.90 12.10
C MET A 35 4.04 17.44 12.45
N GLY A 36 3.89 17.18 13.75
CA GLY A 36 3.24 16.01 14.26
C GLY A 36 1.80 16.06 13.74
N VAL A 37 1.58 15.53 12.54
CA VAL A 37 0.23 15.18 12.12
C VAL A 37 -0.17 14.01 13.02
N HIS A 38 -0.63 14.32 14.22
CA HIS A 38 -1.47 13.43 15.01
C HIS A 38 -2.70 13.18 14.15
N HIS A 39 -2.58 12.22 13.23
CA HIS A 39 -3.74 11.64 12.56
C HIS A 39 -4.61 11.11 13.68
N ASP A 40 -5.79 11.70 13.85
CA ASP A 40 -6.80 11.11 14.71
C ASP A 40 -7.28 9.82 14.03
N GLU A 41 -6.55 8.74 14.28
CA GLU A 41 -6.81 7.41 13.73
C GLU A 41 -8.22 6.94 14.10
N GLY A 42 -8.72 7.34 15.28
CA GLY A 42 -10.08 7.06 15.72
C GLY A 42 -11.14 7.72 14.82
N ARG A 43 -11.01 9.03 14.58
CA ARG A 43 -11.90 9.76 13.65
C ARG A 43 -11.82 9.23 12.22
N MET A 44 -10.65 8.81 11.76
CA MET A 44 -10.48 8.21 10.44
C MET A 44 -11.20 6.85 10.37
N HIS A 45 -11.00 5.98 11.35
CA HIS A 45 -11.63 4.66 11.42
C HIS A 45 -13.17 4.78 11.44
N GLU A 46 -13.71 5.68 12.27
CA GLU A 46 -15.14 5.91 12.37
C GLU A 46 -15.74 6.37 11.03
N ARG A 47 -15.09 7.31 10.34
CA ARG A 47 -15.52 7.77 9.01
C ARG A 47 -15.51 6.63 8.00
N MET A 48 -14.45 5.83 7.96
CA MET A 48 -14.34 4.68 7.06
C MET A 48 -15.44 3.65 7.31
N THR A 49 -15.72 3.33 8.57
CA THR A 49 -16.80 2.40 8.95
C THR A 49 -18.15 2.93 8.52
N LYS A 50 -18.49 4.20 8.80
CA LYS A 50 -19.76 4.81 8.36
C LYS A 50 -19.92 4.82 6.85
N HIS A 51 -18.85 5.16 6.10
CA HIS A 51 -18.88 5.11 4.64
C HIS A 51 -19.06 3.69 4.12
N TRP A 52 -18.42 2.70 4.74
CA TRP A 52 -18.57 1.30 4.38
C TRP A 52 -20.01 0.80 4.62
N GLU A 53 -20.57 1.08 5.80
CA GLU A 53 -21.95 0.74 6.16
C GLU A 53 -22.95 1.34 5.17
N LYS A 54 -22.82 2.64 4.89
CA LYS A 54 -23.66 3.34 3.90
C LYS A 54 -23.61 2.64 2.53
N ARG A 55 -22.41 2.30 2.04
CA ARG A 55 -22.27 1.59 0.75
C ARG A 55 -22.90 0.21 0.78
N GLN A 56 -22.84 -0.52 1.89
CA GLN A 56 -23.51 -1.83 2.00
C GLN A 56 -25.03 -1.67 1.95
N THR A 57 -25.59 -0.69 2.66
CA THR A 57 -27.03 -0.40 2.63
C THR A 57 -27.50 -0.03 1.23
N GLU A 58 -26.78 0.87 0.55
CA GLU A 58 -27.11 1.30 -0.82
C GLU A 58 -27.01 0.14 -1.82
N LEU A 59 -25.95 -0.68 -1.73
CA LEU A 59 -25.79 -1.85 -2.59
C LEU A 59 -26.92 -2.86 -2.38
N LYS A 60 -27.25 -3.18 -1.12
CA LYS A 60 -28.34 -4.11 -0.79
C LYS A 60 -29.66 -3.64 -1.39
N ALA A 61 -29.97 -2.35 -1.27
CA ALA A 61 -31.19 -1.76 -1.80
C ALA A 61 -31.26 -1.90 -3.33
N LYS A 62 -30.16 -1.60 -4.04
CA LYS A 62 -30.08 -1.71 -5.52
C LYS A 62 -30.15 -3.14 -6.02
N LEU A 63 -29.66 -4.12 -5.24
CA LEU A 63 -29.69 -5.53 -5.63
C LEU A 63 -31.09 -6.15 -5.53
N HIS A 64 -32.05 -5.50 -4.84
CA HIS A 64 -33.40 -6.03 -4.65
C HIS A 64 -33.39 -7.53 -4.27
N LEU A 65 -32.61 -7.87 -3.24
CA LEU A 65 -32.41 -9.26 -2.84
C LEU A 65 -33.73 -9.92 -2.40
N THR A 66 -33.90 -11.18 -2.78
CA THR A 66 -35.00 -12.00 -2.27
C THR A 66 -34.70 -12.47 -0.84
N THR A 67 -35.73 -12.84 -0.08
CA THR A 67 -35.58 -13.42 1.26
C THR A 67 -34.65 -14.64 1.28
N ALA A 68 -34.61 -15.42 0.18
CA ALA A 68 -33.74 -16.58 0.06
C ALA A 68 -32.24 -16.21 -0.08
N GLN A 69 -31.92 -15.00 -0.55
CA GLN A 69 -30.55 -14.51 -0.75
C GLN A 69 -29.98 -13.78 0.49
N GLU A 70 -30.83 -13.39 1.43
CA GLU A 70 -30.47 -12.68 2.66
C GLU A 70 -29.37 -13.38 3.50
N PRO A 71 -29.39 -14.72 3.69
CA PRO A 71 -28.32 -15.39 4.42
C PRO A 71 -26.93 -15.22 3.76
N ALA A 72 -26.86 -15.29 2.43
CA ALA A 72 -25.59 -15.13 1.71
C ALA A 72 -25.11 -13.69 1.69
N TRP A 73 -26.03 -12.72 1.60
CA TRP A 73 -25.69 -11.30 1.79
C TRP A 73 -25.06 -11.05 3.17
N ASN A 74 -25.66 -11.58 4.23
CA ASN A 74 -25.14 -11.40 5.58
C ASN A 74 -23.75 -12.03 5.74
N ALA A 75 -23.52 -13.23 5.19
CA ALA A 75 -22.21 -13.86 5.19
C ALA A 75 -21.15 -13.02 4.42
N PHE A 76 -21.53 -12.51 3.24
CA PHE A 76 -20.69 -11.60 2.46
C PHE A 76 -20.31 -10.36 3.26
N VAL A 77 -21.29 -9.62 3.78
CA VAL A 77 -21.05 -8.37 4.52
C VAL A 77 -20.15 -8.60 5.74
N GLN A 78 -20.36 -9.70 6.49
CA GLN A 78 -19.51 -10.02 7.63
C GLN A 78 -18.06 -10.30 7.22
N SER A 79 -17.84 -11.00 6.11
CA SER A 79 -16.48 -11.26 5.59
C SER A 79 -15.76 -10.00 5.10
N MET A 80 -16.52 -8.95 4.76
CA MET A 80 -15.98 -7.69 4.22
C MET A 80 -15.65 -6.66 5.29
N LYS A 81 -16.02 -6.90 6.56
CA LYS A 81 -15.72 -5.99 7.66
C LYS A 81 -14.21 -5.89 7.86
N MET A 82 -13.78 -4.69 8.25
CA MET A 82 -12.41 -4.50 8.70
C MET A 82 -12.16 -5.35 9.96
N PRO A 83 -11.05 -6.09 10.02
CA PRO A 83 -10.72 -6.87 11.21
C PRO A 83 -10.49 -5.94 12.41
N ALA A 84 -10.98 -6.36 13.58
CA ALA A 84 -10.83 -5.60 14.82
C ALA A 84 -9.36 -5.46 15.28
N LYS A 85 -8.51 -6.39 14.84
CA LYS A 85 -7.06 -6.35 15.06
C LYS A 85 -6.37 -5.92 13.76
N PRO A 86 -5.33 -5.07 13.82
CA PRO A 86 -4.52 -4.76 12.66
C PRO A 86 -3.99 -6.04 11.99
N LEU A 87 -4.07 -6.11 10.67
CA LEU A 87 -3.50 -7.21 9.88
C LEU A 87 -1.97 -7.16 9.86
N MET A 88 -1.40 -5.96 10.04
CA MET A 88 0.02 -5.73 10.03
C MET A 88 0.55 -5.66 11.45
N GLN A 89 1.62 -6.40 11.72
CA GLN A 89 2.36 -6.31 12.96
C GLN A 89 3.10 -4.96 13.03
N PRO A 90 2.93 -4.19 14.12
CA PRO A 90 3.74 -2.99 14.35
C PRO A 90 5.20 -3.38 14.62
N LEU A 91 6.13 -2.58 14.12
CA LEU A 91 7.53 -2.71 14.51
C LEU A 91 7.75 -2.12 15.91
N ASP A 92 8.34 -2.92 16.80
CA ASP A 92 8.85 -2.44 18.09
C ASP A 92 10.13 -1.63 17.87
N ARG A 93 10.00 -0.29 17.99
CA ARG A 93 11.10 0.64 17.75
C ARG A 93 12.24 0.47 18.76
N GLU A 94 11.93 0.13 20.01
CA GLU A 94 12.94 -0.05 21.05
C GLU A 94 13.72 -1.34 20.85
N ALA A 95 13.04 -2.42 20.47
CA ALA A 95 13.70 -3.67 20.09
C ALA A 95 14.63 -3.47 18.89
N MET A 96 14.19 -2.72 17.87
CA MET A 96 14.97 -2.44 16.67
C MET A 96 16.21 -1.56 16.93
N ALA A 97 16.15 -0.68 17.92
CA ALA A 97 17.28 0.17 18.32
C ALA A 97 18.42 -0.64 18.97
N LYS A 98 18.12 -1.80 19.56
CA LYS A 98 19.09 -2.70 20.19
C LYS A 98 19.79 -3.63 19.19
N LEU A 99 19.33 -3.69 17.95
CA LEU A 99 19.90 -4.52 16.88
C LEU A 99 20.97 -3.75 16.09
N SER A 100 22.00 -4.47 15.65
CA SER A 100 22.94 -3.97 14.64
C SER A 100 22.23 -3.73 13.30
N THR A 101 22.84 -2.96 12.39
CA THR A 101 22.22 -2.64 11.10
C THR A 101 21.86 -3.88 10.27
N PRO A 102 22.72 -4.91 10.13
CA PRO A 102 22.36 -6.13 9.40
C PRO A 102 21.21 -6.90 10.03
N GLU A 103 21.20 -7.06 11.36
CA GLU A 103 20.13 -7.73 12.10
C GLU A 103 18.81 -6.97 11.99
N ARG A 104 18.87 -5.63 11.98
CA ARG A 104 17.71 -4.77 11.76
C ARG A 104 17.10 -5.00 10.38
N MET A 105 17.92 -5.07 9.33
CA MET A 105 17.44 -5.36 7.98
C MET A 105 16.75 -6.71 7.91
N GLU A 106 17.35 -7.75 8.49
CA GLU A 106 16.76 -9.09 8.53
C GLU A 106 15.42 -9.09 9.27
N LYS A 107 15.34 -8.41 10.42
CA LYS A 107 14.09 -8.29 11.18
C LYS A 107 13.00 -7.54 10.40
N MET A 108 13.36 -6.48 9.67
CA MET A 108 12.41 -5.74 8.82
C MET A 108 11.89 -6.62 7.69
N ASN A 109 12.75 -7.37 7.02
CA ASN A 109 12.36 -8.29 5.95
C ASN A 109 11.40 -9.36 6.48
N SER A 110 11.73 -9.99 7.61
CA SER A 110 10.87 -10.99 8.25
C SER A 110 9.48 -10.45 8.62
N VAL A 111 9.42 -9.24 9.21
CA VAL A 111 8.12 -8.60 9.53
C VAL A 111 7.36 -8.25 8.25
N HIS A 112 8.04 -7.78 7.21
CA HIS A 112 7.42 -7.47 5.93
C HIS A 112 6.81 -8.71 5.28
N GLU A 113 7.54 -9.82 5.23
CA GLU A 113 7.05 -11.10 4.70
C GLU A 113 5.83 -11.62 5.48
N ALA A 114 5.89 -11.56 6.82
CA ALA A 114 4.77 -11.96 7.67
C ALA A 114 3.53 -11.09 7.42
N ASN A 115 3.71 -9.78 7.28
CA ASN A 115 2.62 -8.86 6.97
C ASN A 115 2.02 -9.12 5.57
N LEU A 116 2.87 -9.38 4.57
CA LEU A 116 2.42 -9.71 3.22
C LEU A 116 1.59 -11.00 3.21
N ALA A 117 2.05 -12.04 3.91
CA ALA A 117 1.33 -13.30 4.03
C ALA A 117 -0.04 -13.12 4.72
N ALA A 118 -0.10 -12.33 5.80
CA ALA A 118 -1.35 -12.01 6.48
C ALA A 118 -2.33 -11.26 5.56
N MET A 119 -1.84 -10.25 4.82
CA MET A 119 -2.65 -9.51 3.86
C MET A 119 -3.16 -10.40 2.73
N GLN A 120 -2.31 -11.27 2.19
CA GLN A 120 -2.69 -12.20 1.12
C GLN A 120 -3.80 -13.15 1.56
N SER A 121 -3.69 -13.71 2.77
CA SER A 121 -4.72 -14.58 3.34
C SER A 121 -6.04 -13.83 3.51
N HIS A 122 -6.01 -12.61 4.03
CA HIS A 122 -7.20 -11.77 4.19
C HIS A 122 -7.86 -11.43 2.85
N VAL A 123 -7.08 -11.08 1.83
CA VAL A 123 -7.60 -10.82 0.46
C VAL A 123 -8.25 -12.08 -0.10
N LYS A 124 -7.61 -13.24 0.03
CA LYS A 124 -8.15 -14.52 -0.44
C LYS A 124 -9.50 -14.83 0.20
N GLN A 125 -9.62 -14.69 1.53
CA GLN A 125 -10.87 -14.91 2.25
C GLN A 125 -12.00 -14.00 1.73
N ARG A 126 -11.70 -12.71 1.50
CA ARG A 126 -12.68 -11.77 0.95
C ARG A 126 -13.07 -12.15 -0.47
N SER A 127 -12.11 -12.46 -1.34
CA SER A 127 -12.40 -12.87 -2.72
C SER A 127 -13.26 -14.13 -2.79
N GLU A 128 -13.03 -15.11 -1.92
CA GLU A 128 -13.84 -16.32 -1.83
C GLU A 128 -15.28 -16.01 -1.38
N ALA A 129 -15.44 -15.16 -0.36
CA ALA A 129 -16.77 -14.75 0.09
C ALA A 129 -17.54 -13.95 -0.98
N THR A 130 -16.86 -13.05 -1.71
CA THR A 130 -17.44 -12.35 -2.87
C THR A 130 -17.90 -13.36 -3.93
N ARG A 131 -17.06 -14.32 -4.29
CA ARG A 131 -17.40 -15.34 -5.30
C ARG A 131 -18.63 -16.15 -4.89
N THR A 132 -18.68 -16.59 -3.63
CA THR A 132 -19.81 -17.35 -3.09
C THR A 132 -21.10 -16.56 -3.16
N PHE A 133 -21.08 -15.28 -2.76
CA PHE A 133 -22.27 -14.43 -2.84
C PHE A 133 -22.68 -14.13 -4.28
N TYR A 134 -21.72 -13.79 -5.14
CA TYR A 134 -21.95 -13.48 -6.56
C TYR A 134 -22.61 -14.64 -7.31
N ASN A 135 -22.24 -15.88 -6.99
CA ASN A 135 -22.85 -17.08 -7.57
C ASN A 135 -24.33 -17.30 -7.17
N GLN A 136 -24.81 -16.62 -6.13
CA GLN A 136 -26.23 -16.66 -5.73
C GLN A 136 -27.07 -15.50 -6.31
N LEU A 137 -26.43 -14.55 -6.98
CA LEU A 137 -27.10 -13.44 -7.63
C LEU A 137 -27.65 -13.88 -8.99
N THR A 138 -28.79 -13.30 -9.39
CA THR A 138 -29.28 -13.41 -10.77
C THR A 138 -28.37 -12.64 -11.73
N ALA A 139 -28.45 -12.91 -13.02
CA ALA A 139 -27.67 -12.18 -14.02
C ALA A 139 -27.89 -10.65 -13.99
N GLU A 140 -29.10 -10.20 -13.65
CA GLU A 140 -29.40 -8.77 -13.50
C GLU A 140 -28.75 -8.18 -12.24
N GLN A 141 -28.83 -8.90 -11.12
CA GLN A 141 -28.18 -8.48 -9.87
C GLN A 141 -26.66 -8.48 -9.98
N GLN A 142 -26.07 -9.43 -10.71
CA GLN A 142 -24.65 -9.46 -11.01
C GLN A 142 -24.19 -8.19 -11.74
N LYS A 143 -24.93 -7.74 -12.76
CA LYS A 143 -24.63 -6.47 -13.45
C LYS A 143 -24.67 -5.26 -12.52
N VAL A 144 -25.65 -5.21 -11.62
CA VAL A 144 -25.74 -4.15 -10.59
C VAL A 144 -24.55 -4.23 -9.64
N PHE A 145 -24.21 -5.42 -9.16
CA PHE A 145 -23.06 -5.64 -8.29
C PHE A 145 -21.75 -5.17 -8.94
N ASP A 146 -21.52 -5.54 -10.20
CA ASP A 146 -20.34 -5.13 -10.96
C ASP A 146 -20.25 -3.60 -11.10
N ALA A 147 -21.34 -2.95 -11.47
CA ALA A 147 -21.38 -1.49 -11.64
C ALA A 147 -21.15 -0.72 -10.32
N GLU A 148 -21.64 -1.25 -9.20
CA GLU A 148 -21.59 -0.59 -7.90
C GLU A 148 -20.32 -0.89 -7.09
N THR A 149 -19.62 -1.99 -7.40
CA THR A 149 -18.39 -2.40 -6.70
C THR A 149 -17.09 -1.98 -7.39
N LEU A 150 -17.19 -1.32 -8.55
CA LEU A 150 -16.03 -0.69 -9.19
C LEU A 150 -15.35 0.33 -8.25
N PRO A 151 -14.00 0.39 -8.24
CA PRO A 151 -13.29 1.44 -7.53
C PRO A 151 -13.73 2.83 -8.02
N GLU A 152 -13.89 3.76 -7.09
CA GLU A 152 -14.44 5.09 -7.37
C GLU A 152 -13.63 5.87 -8.43
N HIS A 153 -12.30 5.67 -8.46
CA HIS A 153 -11.43 6.22 -9.49
C HIS A 153 -11.72 5.65 -10.90
N SER A 154 -12.14 4.40 -10.99
CA SER A 154 -12.51 3.74 -12.25
C SER A 154 -13.85 4.26 -12.79
N ARG A 155 -14.76 4.69 -11.90
CA ARG A 155 -16.05 5.25 -12.27
C ARG A 155 -15.93 6.65 -12.90
N TRP A 156 -14.89 7.41 -12.57
CA TRP A 156 -14.64 8.75 -13.10
C TRP A 156 -14.00 8.75 -14.49
N LYS A 157 -13.21 7.73 -14.84
CA LYS A 157 -12.58 7.62 -16.17
C LYS A 157 -13.56 7.36 -17.32
N GLY A 158 -14.78 6.90 -17.05
CA GLY A 158 -15.83 6.66 -18.06
C GLY A 158 -16.76 7.84 -18.32
N LYS A 159 -16.53 9.01 -17.69
CA LYS A 159 -17.35 10.23 -17.78
C LYS A 159 -16.60 11.38 -18.48
N ARG A 160 -15.79 11.08 -19.49
CA ARG A 160 -15.14 12.08 -20.34
C ARG A 160 -15.65 11.89 -21.75
N ASP A 161 -16.84 12.40 -21.99
CA ASP A 161 -17.38 12.71 -23.32
C ASP A 161 -17.24 14.22 -23.55
#